data_AF-A0AAN0JPT3-F1
#
_entry.id   AF-A0AAN0JPT3-F1
#
_cell.length_a   1.000
_cell.length_b   1.000
_cell.length_c   1.000
_cell.angle_alpha   90.00
_cell.angle_beta   90.00
_cell.angle_gamma   90.00
#
_symmetry.space_group_name_H-M   'P 1'
#
loop_
_entity.id
_entity.type
_entity.pdbx_description
1 polymer ?
#
loop_
_entity_poly.entity_id
_entity_poly.type
_entity_poly.pdbx_seq_one_letter_code
_entity_poly.pdbx_strand_id
1 'polypeptide(L)'
;MNRLTLFVLLLAIIQVHCNPAASKRSWDGPGPLKDENKHDSQLMDATGKEEDKEEINLDLGDVDEDEDKEGNNKDDIKDNDDSGKDKDEKDNTDDEDDKDDNFKSDLEELADKISQAPANFSEEYGSSEDVIEGDIKMTPEQAALFKRGGWDELVNSEAWLRNHGKWSRTIPYTISGVATRERNALTSSIKMFHDLTCLRFTPKQSYNRDYIQFVSRGGCWSYLGKQPPGRYARPQLVSLASGCYLAVPAHEIMHALGRFHEQSRADRDTYVRIITGNIRSGYAGNFVRRTTSDSQSLPYDYLSLMHYGRTAFSRNGQPTIQPKPYSFITIGQRNRLSMYDVQHINIRYCPERALRLVGGRGSFEGRVEVFWNGQWGTVCDDSFGRNDGRVICKYMGFPDVVATYHRARFGQGTGPIVMDDLRCAGNEYSPFACPMRTIGTHNCHHSEDASVMCQKNVRLVGGSVTSSYAVGRLEVYAEGRWGTVCDDLFDINDAHVVCRQLGYRRASCVYPRARYGRGTLPILMDDVQCTGGEAQITHCPSTPIGEHN
;
A
#
# COMPACT_ATOMS: atom_id res chain seq x y z
N MET A 1 -68.97 13.22 0.82
CA MET A 1 -68.32 14.39 0.20
C MET A 1 -67.29 14.90 1.19
N ASN A 2 -66.02 14.50 1.05
CA ASN A 2 -64.91 15.22 0.40
C ASN A 2 -64.56 16.56 1.11
N ARG A 3 -63.31 16.91 1.44
CA ARG A 3 -62.00 16.26 1.32
C ARG A 3 -61.00 17.13 2.12
N LEU A 4 -60.22 16.51 2.99
CA LEU A 4 -58.90 17.00 3.41
C LEU A 4 -57.90 16.82 2.25
N THR A 5 -56.95 17.74 2.07
CA THR A 5 -55.74 17.51 1.23
C THR A 5 -54.63 18.40 1.78
N LEU A 6 -53.73 17.89 2.63
CA LEU A 6 -52.43 17.27 2.30
C LEU A 6 -51.39 18.30 1.79
N PHE A 7 -50.63 18.89 2.71
CA PHE A 7 -49.37 19.58 2.41
C PHE A 7 -48.26 18.52 2.34
N VAL A 8 -47.79 18.20 1.13
CA VAL A 8 -46.63 17.34 0.89
C VAL A 8 -45.39 18.23 0.87
N LEU A 9 -44.47 18.03 1.83
CA LEU A 9 -43.10 18.51 1.77
C LEU A 9 -42.39 17.82 0.59
N LEU A 10 -42.09 18.56 -0.47
CA LEU A 10 -41.12 18.12 -1.48
C LEU A 10 -39.71 18.28 -0.88
N LEU A 11 -39.18 17.19 -0.32
CA LEU A 11 -37.73 17.01 -0.20
C LEU A 11 -37.20 16.86 -1.63
N ALA A 12 -36.56 17.91 -2.14
CA ALA A 12 -35.79 17.85 -3.37
C ALA A 12 -34.58 16.93 -3.13
N ILE A 13 -34.74 15.64 -3.47
CA ILE A 13 -33.62 14.73 -3.68
C ILE A 13 -32.86 15.30 -4.88
N ILE A 14 -31.68 15.88 -4.64
CA ILE A 14 -30.73 16.20 -5.69
C ILE A 14 -30.31 14.85 -6.29
N GLN A 15 -31.01 14.40 -7.33
CA GLN A 15 -30.51 13.34 -8.19
C GLN A 15 -29.30 13.89 -8.93
N VAL A 16 -28.11 13.56 -8.43
CA VAL A 16 -26.88 13.68 -9.20
C VAL A 16 -27.07 12.85 -10.47
N HIS A 17 -27.30 13.55 -11.59
CA HIS A 17 -27.49 12.91 -12.89
C HIS A 17 -26.14 12.35 -13.34
N CYS A 18 -25.95 11.05 -13.15
CA CYS A 18 -24.81 10.32 -13.70
C CYS A 18 -24.94 10.21 -15.21
N ASN A 19 -24.14 10.99 -15.94
CA ASN A 19 -24.02 10.85 -17.38
C ASN A 19 -22.75 10.03 -17.70
N PRO A 20 -22.87 8.77 -18.15
CA PRO A 20 -21.72 7.89 -18.39
C PRO A 20 -20.90 8.26 -19.63
N ALA A 21 -21.28 9.29 -20.39
CA ALA A 21 -20.57 9.70 -21.60
C ALA A 21 -19.60 10.87 -21.34
N ALA A 22 -18.31 10.58 -21.14
CA ALA A 22 -17.18 11.28 -21.79
C ALA A 22 -15.80 11.02 -21.12
N SER A 23 -14.92 10.34 -21.83
CA SER A 23 -13.49 10.69 -21.97
C SER A 23 -12.82 9.70 -22.93
N LYS A 24 -12.95 9.91 -24.24
CA LYS A 24 -12.12 9.23 -25.24
C LYS A 24 -10.68 9.71 -25.09
N ARG A 25 -9.84 8.94 -24.39
CA ARG A 25 -8.37 8.89 -24.51
C ARG A 25 -7.87 7.78 -23.60
N SER A 26 -7.13 6.82 -24.16
CA SER A 26 -6.39 5.84 -23.37
C SER A 26 -5.40 6.56 -22.45
N TRP A 27 -5.19 5.99 -21.28
CA TRP A 27 -4.14 6.43 -20.38
C TRP A 27 -2.78 5.94 -20.90
N ASP A 28 -1.97 6.88 -21.39
CA ASP A 28 -0.55 6.68 -21.62
C ASP A 28 0.17 7.08 -20.33
N GLY A 29 0.34 6.11 -19.43
CA GLY A 29 1.14 6.30 -18.21
C GLY A 29 2.59 6.69 -18.54
N PRO A 30 3.38 7.12 -17.54
CA PRO A 30 4.80 7.37 -17.74
C PRO A 30 5.51 6.03 -17.98
N GLY A 31 5.54 5.60 -19.24
CA GLY A 31 6.52 4.62 -19.71
C GLY A 31 7.92 5.23 -19.67
N PRO A 32 8.98 4.40 -19.73
CA PRO A 32 10.34 4.90 -19.77
C PRO A 32 10.50 5.92 -20.90
N LEU A 33 11.28 6.97 -20.62
CA LEU A 33 11.75 7.91 -21.63
C LEU A 33 12.30 7.09 -22.80
N LYS A 34 11.77 7.33 -24.00
CA LYS A 34 12.39 6.80 -25.22
C LYS A 34 13.82 7.32 -25.24
N ASP A 35 14.78 6.41 -25.39
CA ASP A 35 16.18 6.78 -25.62
C ASP A 35 16.28 7.64 -26.88
N GLU A 36 16.40 8.95 -26.67
CA GLU A 36 16.86 9.89 -27.71
C GLU A 36 18.36 9.72 -27.88
N ASN A 37 18.79 8.60 -28.47
CA ASN A 37 20.13 8.43 -29.02
C ASN A 37 20.14 7.27 -30.03
N LYS A 38 19.60 7.53 -31.22
CA LYS A 38 20.04 6.86 -32.44
C LYS A 38 20.36 7.92 -33.47
N HIS A 39 21.66 8.24 -33.53
CA HIS A 39 22.24 9.00 -34.62
C HIS A 39 22.08 8.27 -35.95
N ASP A 40 21.75 9.07 -36.97
CA ASP A 40 21.78 8.77 -38.38
C ASP A 40 22.89 7.80 -38.81
N SER A 41 22.49 6.75 -39.51
CA SER A 41 23.21 6.35 -40.73
C SER A 41 22.20 5.82 -41.73
N GLN A 42 21.89 6.68 -42.70
CA GLN A 42 21.14 6.37 -43.90
C GLN A 42 21.94 5.35 -44.73
N LEU A 43 21.32 4.22 -45.07
CA LEU A 43 21.62 3.48 -46.28
C LEU A 43 20.29 2.98 -46.84
N MET A 44 19.95 3.53 -48.00
CA MET A 44 18.80 3.15 -48.81
C MET A 44 19.00 1.75 -49.36
N ASP A 45 17.97 0.91 -49.26
CA ASP A 45 17.60 0.06 -50.39
C ASP A 45 16.09 -0.22 -50.37
N ALA A 46 15.52 -0.17 -51.56
CA ALA A 46 14.10 -0.10 -51.83
C ALA A 46 13.62 -1.41 -52.43
N THR A 47 12.77 -2.14 -51.72
CA THR A 47 11.81 -3.07 -52.35
C THR A 47 10.57 -3.15 -51.48
N GLY A 48 9.46 -2.61 -51.97
CA GLY A 48 8.16 -2.68 -51.31
C GLY A 48 7.55 -4.07 -51.36
N LYS A 49 6.66 -4.32 -50.39
CA LYS A 49 5.45 -5.13 -50.53
C LYS A 49 4.51 -4.77 -49.38
N GLU A 50 3.31 -4.33 -49.74
CA GLU A 50 2.14 -4.21 -48.87
C GLU A 50 1.71 -5.60 -48.42
N GLU A 51 1.29 -5.74 -47.17
CA GLU A 51 0.30 -6.75 -46.76
C GLU A 51 -0.33 -6.35 -45.41
N ASP A 52 -1.62 -6.00 -45.54
CA ASP A 52 -2.79 -6.31 -44.72
C ASP A 52 -2.81 -6.17 -43.19
N LYS A 53 -3.80 -5.36 -42.78
CA LYS A 53 -4.33 -5.24 -41.44
C LYS A 53 -5.32 -6.39 -41.20
N GLU A 54 -5.02 -7.27 -40.26
CA GLU A 54 -6.03 -8.16 -39.68
C GLU A 54 -6.47 -7.67 -38.30
N GLU A 55 -7.77 -7.40 -38.22
CA GLU A 55 -8.52 -7.20 -36.99
C GLU A 55 -8.70 -8.56 -36.29
N ILE A 56 -8.36 -8.64 -35.01
CA ILE A 56 -8.54 -9.87 -34.22
C ILE A 56 -9.97 -9.83 -33.64
N ASN A 57 -10.87 -10.57 -34.29
CA ASN A 57 -12.17 -10.97 -33.73
C ASN A 57 -11.95 -12.01 -32.63
N LEU A 58 -12.55 -11.76 -31.46
CA LEU A 58 -12.72 -12.73 -30.38
C LEU A 58 -13.82 -13.72 -30.80
N ASP A 59 -13.42 -14.92 -31.23
CA ASP A 59 -14.33 -16.05 -31.44
C ASP A 59 -14.27 -16.98 -30.22
N LEU A 60 -15.45 -17.35 -29.72
CA LEU A 60 -15.68 -18.27 -28.61
C LEU A 60 -16.09 -19.61 -29.23
N GLY A 61 -15.23 -20.62 -29.14
CA GLY A 61 -15.47 -21.96 -29.66
C GLY A 61 -15.09 -23.04 -28.65
N ASP A 62 -16.12 -23.75 -28.24
CA ASP A 62 -16.27 -24.92 -27.37
C ASP A 62 -15.40 -26.18 -27.63
N VAL A 63 -15.15 -26.88 -26.51
CA VAL A 63 -15.08 -28.35 -26.25
C VAL A 63 -13.91 -29.18 -26.80
N ASP A 64 -13.23 -29.89 -25.88
CA ASP A 64 -12.96 -31.33 -26.01
C ASP A 64 -13.01 -31.99 -24.62
N GLU A 65 -13.84 -33.03 -24.54
CA GLU A 65 -14.04 -33.98 -23.44
C GLU A 65 -12.99 -35.10 -23.54
N ASP A 66 -12.47 -35.58 -22.40
CA ASP A 66 -11.88 -36.92 -22.32
C ASP A 66 -12.52 -37.69 -21.16
N GLU A 67 -13.14 -38.81 -21.53
CA GLU A 67 -13.78 -39.81 -20.67
C GLU A 67 -12.73 -40.64 -19.90
N ASP A 68 -13.07 -41.05 -18.68
CA ASP A 68 -12.70 -42.38 -18.17
C ASP A 68 -13.76 -42.89 -17.16
N LYS A 69 -14.45 -43.96 -17.57
CA LYS A 69 -15.28 -44.86 -16.74
C LYS A 69 -14.32 -45.86 -16.07
N GLU A 70 -14.59 -46.59 -14.99
CA GLU A 70 -15.81 -47.21 -14.47
C GLU A 70 -15.46 -47.87 -13.10
N GLY A 71 -16.44 -48.10 -12.22
CA GLY A 71 -16.22 -48.98 -11.05
C GLY A 71 -17.28 -48.89 -9.93
N ASN A 72 -18.46 -49.45 -10.19
CA ASN A 72 -19.59 -49.62 -9.26
C ASN A 72 -19.26 -50.46 -8.01
N ASN A 73 -19.86 -50.14 -6.86
CA ASN A 73 -20.93 -50.97 -6.28
C ASN A 73 -21.72 -50.27 -5.17
N LYS A 74 -23.03 -50.44 -5.25
CA LYS A 74 -24.07 -50.12 -4.26
C LYS A 74 -24.01 -51.12 -3.10
N ASP A 75 -24.56 -50.74 -1.96
CA ASP A 75 -25.68 -51.49 -1.36
C ASP A 75 -26.40 -50.65 -0.29
N ASP A 76 -27.72 -50.81 -0.32
CA ASP A 76 -28.75 -50.18 0.49
C ASP A 76 -28.66 -50.54 2.00
N ILE A 77 -29.30 -49.74 2.87
CA ILE A 77 -30.28 -50.22 3.87
C ILE A 77 -30.99 -49.02 4.53
N LYS A 78 -32.28 -49.27 4.77
CA LYS A 78 -33.41 -48.42 5.17
C LYS A 78 -33.58 -48.21 6.68
N ASP A 79 -34.28 -47.11 6.98
CA ASP A 79 -35.37 -46.90 7.95
C ASP A 79 -35.25 -47.37 9.42
N ASN A 80 -35.41 -46.41 10.35
CA ASN A 80 -36.54 -46.27 11.29
C ASN A 80 -36.14 -45.30 12.44
N ASP A 81 -36.82 -44.17 12.63
CA ASP A 81 -38.10 -43.98 13.34
C ASP A 81 -37.89 -43.77 14.86
N ASP A 82 -38.31 -42.61 15.37
CA ASP A 82 -39.23 -42.46 16.53
C ASP A 82 -39.08 -41.09 17.27
N SER A 83 -40.26 -40.54 17.56
CA SER A 83 -40.73 -39.44 18.42
C SER A 83 -39.78 -38.83 19.46
N GLY A 84 -39.88 -37.56 19.88
CA GLY A 84 -40.98 -36.60 19.91
C GLY A 84 -41.05 -35.99 21.32
N LYS A 85 -41.22 -34.66 21.44
CA LYS A 85 -42.04 -33.97 22.48
C LYS A 85 -41.89 -32.45 22.42
N ASP A 86 -43.05 -31.82 22.25
CA ASP A 86 -43.33 -30.38 22.33
C ASP A 86 -43.40 -29.84 23.77
N LYS A 87 -43.44 -28.50 23.79
CA LYS A 87 -44.09 -27.55 24.73
C LYS A 87 -43.19 -26.90 25.78
N ASP A 88 -43.01 -25.57 25.69
CA ASP A 88 -43.96 -24.62 26.28
C ASP A 88 -43.76 -23.19 25.75
N GLU A 89 -44.89 -22.50 25.61
CA GLU A 89 -45.13 -21.15 25.12
C GLU A 89 -45.37 -20.20 26.30
N LYS A 90 -44.97 -18.92 26.18
CA LYS A 90 -45.60 -17.66 26.69
C LYS A 90 -44.54 -16.58 27.00
N ASP A 91 -44.77 -15.27 26.97
CA ASP A 91 -45.65 -14.31 26.27
C ASP A 91 -45.34 -12.93 26.90
N ASN A 92 -45.53 -11.85 26.13
CA ASN A 92 -45.68 -10.42 26.50
C ASN A 92 -44.47 -9.50 26.83
N THR A 93 -44.21 -8.64 25.83
CA THR A 93 -44.21 -7.14 25.82
C THR A 93 -43.79 -6.33 27.04
N ASP A 94 -42.97 -5.28 26.83
CA ASP A 94 -43.38 -3.86 26.87
C ASP A 94 -42.21 -2.91 26.50
N ASP A 95 -42.60 -1.74 25.98
CA ASP A 95 -41.84 -0.64 25.36
C ASP A 95 -40.84 0.11 26.27
N GLU A 96 -39.74 0.64 25.70
CA GLU A 96 -39.13 1.94 26.08
C GLU A 96 -38.35 2.55 24.89
N ASP A 97 -38.98 3.52 24.21
CA ASP A 97 -38.34 4.57 23.40
C ASP A 97 -38.16 5.82 24.29
N ASP A 98 -36.94 6.39 24.36
CA ASP A 98 -36.64 7.83 24.58
C ASP A 98 -35.17 8.07 24.99
N LYS A 99 -34.19 7.95 24.08
CA LYS A 99 -32.81 8.47 24.27
C LYS A 99 -32.09 8.96 23.00
N ASP A 100 -32.80 9.32 21.92
CA ASP A 100 -32.16 9.55 20.61
C ASP A 100 -31.80 11.01 20.27
N ASP A 101 -32.20 11.98 21.10
CA ASP A 101 -32.06 13.40 20.74
C ASP A 101 -30.74 14.07 21.19
N ASN A 102 -29.92 13.39 21.99
CA ASN A 102 -28.62 13.93 22.42
C ASN A 102 -27.44 13.38 21.60
N PHE A 103 -27.65 12.35 20.78
CA PHE A 103 -26.59 11.68 20.02
C PHE A 103 -26.25 12.43 18.72
N LYS A 104 -27.24 13.10 18.10
CA LYS A 104 -27.04 13.89 16.88
C LYS A 104 -26.25 15.17 17.10
N SER A 105 -26.45 15.87 18.22
CA SER A 105 -25.66 17.05 18.55
C SER A 105 -24.20 16.69 18.85
N ASP A 106 -23.98 15.55 19.50
CA ASP A 106 -22.65 15.04 19.81
C ASP A 106 -21.93 14.54 18.53
N LEU A 107 -22.66 14.03 17.53
CA LEU A 107 -22.16 13.61 16.21
C LEU A 107 -21.85 14.79 15.29
N GLU A 108 -22.66 15.86 15.30
CA GLU A 108 -22.35 17.09 14.57
C GLU A 108 -21.16 17.83 15.21
N GLU A 109 -21.04 17.82 16.54
CA GLU A 109 -19.86 18.33 17.24
C GLU A 109 -18.61 17.46 16.99
N LEU A 110 -18.77 16.14 16.80
CA LEU A 110 -17.68 15.23 16.45
C LEU A 110 -17.27 15.35 14.97
N ALA A 111 -18.22 15.57 14.06
CA ALA A 111 -17.97 15.80 12.64
C ALA A 111 -17.26 17.14 12.40
N ASP A 112 -17.60 18.19 13.16
CA ASP A 112 -16.85 19.45 13.16
C ASP A 112 -15.47 19.32 13.80
N LYS A 113 -15.30 18.45 14.82
CA LYS A 113 -13.98 18.11 15.38
C LYS A 113 -13.11 17.27 14.42
N ILE A 114 -13.71 16.51 13.50
CA ILE A 114 -13.01 15.71 12.48
C ILE A 114 -12.67 16.55 11.24
N SER A 115 -13.55 17.47 10.81
CA SER A 115 -13.27 18.42 9.73
C SER A 115 -12.26 19.50 10.13
N GLN A 116 -12.18 19.79 11.43
CA GLN A 116 -11.18 20.65 12.05
C GLN A 116 -10.02 19.85 12.69
N ALA A 117 -9.97 18.52 12.49
CA ALA A 117 -8.82 17.73 12.91
C ALA A 117 -7.58 18.35 12.24
N PRO A 118 -6.64 18.90 13.02
CA PRO A 118 -5.68 19.80 12.41
C PRO A 118 -4.81 19.01 11.43
N ALA A 119 -4.68 19.53 10.21
CA ALA A 119 -3.46 19.38 9.44
C ALA A 119 -2.23 20.03 10.15
N ASN A 120 -2.36 20.43 11.43
CA ASN A 120 -1.27 20.83 12.32
C ASN A 120 -0.65 19.60 13.00
N PHE A 121 0.03 18.78 12.21
CA PHE A 121 1.25 18.14 12.70
C PHE A 121 2.29 19.27 12.82
N SER A 122 2.29 20.04 13.91
CA SER A 122 3.40 20.91 14.37
C SER A 122 3.02 21.95 15.43
N GLU A 123 1.82 21.95 16.00
CA GLU A 123 1.53 22.88 17.08
C GLU A 123 1.96 22.27 18.42
N GLU A 124 3.04 22.84 18.95
CA GLU A 124 3.61 22.64 20.28
C GLU A 124 4.69 21.57 20.42
N TYR A 125 5.79 21.64 19.65
CA TYR A 125 7.12 21.36 20.21
C TYR A 125 8.14 22.39 19.75
N GLY A 126 8.73 23.04 20.77
CA GLY A 126 9.55 24.23 20.65
C GLY A 126 10.92 24.00 20.03
N SER A 127 11.62 25.12 19.84
CA SER A 127 13.04 25.19 19.51
C SER A 127 13.85 24.15 20.28
N SER A 128 14.34 23.11 19.61
CA SER A 128 15.56 22.45 20.06
C SER A 128 16.33 22.05 18.82
N GLU A 129 17.62 22.35 18.81
CA GLU A 129 18.54 22.19 17.69
C GLU A 129 18.76 20.72 17.24
N ASP A 130 17.95 19.78 17.75
CA ASP A 130 18.18 18.34 17.74
C ASP A 130 17.05 17.51 17.08
N VAL A 131 16.01 18.14 16.53
CA VAL A 131 14.97 17.46 15.73
C VAL A 131 15.07 17.91 14.28
N ILE A 132 15.19 16.96 13.35
CA ILE A 132 15.22 17.21 11.91
C ILE A 132 13.96 16.65 11.28
N GLU A 133 13.53 17.27 10.19
CA GLU A 133 12.35 16.79 9.45
C GLU A 133 11.13 16.61 10.39
N GLY A 134 10.97 17.44 11.40
CA GLY A 134 9.79 17.49 12.26
C GLY A 134 9.68 16.45 13.38
N ASP A 135 10.13 15.21 13.16
CA ASP A 135 9.90 14.07 14.08
C ASP A 135 11.13 13.13 14.22
N ILE A 136 12.22 13.40 13.51
CA ILE A 136 13.45 12.62 13.67
C ILE A 136 14.33 13.27 14.72
N LYS A 137 14.42 12.62 15.88
CA LYS A 137 15.31 13.07 16.95
C LYS A 137 16.74 12.60 16.71
N MET A 138 17.69 13.53 16.79
CA MET A 138 19.11 13.24 16.70
C MET A 138 19.74 13.08 18.08
N THR A 139 20.76 12.22 18.18
CA THR A 139 21.69 12.28 19.31
C THR A 139 22.63 13.49 19.17
N PRO A 140 23.27 13.95 20.26
CA PRO A 140 24.25 15.03 20.18
C PRO A 140 25.39 14.76 19.17
N GLU A 141 25.78 13.49 19.02
CA GLU A 141 26.79 13.06 18.03
C GLU A 141 26.26 13.20 16.60
N GLN A 142 25.03 12.74 16.33
CA GLN A 142 24.39 12.92 15.02
C GLN A 142 24.19 14.41 14.70
N ALA A 143 23.74 15.21 15.67
CA ALA A 143 23.59 16.65 15.51
C ALA A 143 24.93 17.34 15.22
N ALA A 144 26.02 16.90 15.85
CA ALA A 144 27.35 17.41 15.58
C ALA A 144 27.88 17.05 14.19
N LEU A 145 27.61 15.83 13.70
CA LEU A 145 27.92 15.43 12.32
C LEU A 145 27.10 16.24 11.31
N PHE A 146 25.79 16.35 11.53
CA PHE A 146 24.88 17.16 10.72
C PHE A 146 25.35 18.61 10.60
N LYS A 147 25.82 19.22 11.71
CA LYS A 147 26.34 20.60 11.75
C LYS A 147 27.67 20.77 11.02
N ARG A 148 28.51 19.74 10.87
CA ARG A 148 29.87 19.84 10.27
C ARG A 148 29.93 19.51 8.78
N GLY A 149 29.17 18.51 8.33
CA GLY A 149 29.21 18.00 6.96
C GLY A 149 27.88 18.03 6.22
N GLY A 150 26.82 18.55 6.85
CA GLY A 150 25.46 18.50 6.32
C GLY A 150 24.91 17.08 6.30
N TRP A 151 23.93 16.85 5.42
CA TRP A 151 23.33 15.54 5.21
C TRP A 151 24.39 14.48 4.85
N ASP A 152 25.37 14.80 4.01
CA ASP A 152 26.33 13.90 3.34
C ASP A 152 27.04 12.90 4.27
N GLU A 153 27.36 13.29 5.50
CA GLU A 153 28.08 12.44 6.47
C GLU A 153 27.14 11.47 7.24
N LEU A 154 25.84 11.76 7.27
CA LEU A 154 24.79 10.93 7.87
C LEU A 154 24.06 10.03 6.84
N VAL A 155 24.19 10.31 5.53
CA VAL A 155 23.11 10.10 4.54
C VAL A 155 23.28 8.97 3.54
N ASN A 156 24.07 7.96 3.84
CA ASN A 156 23.65 6.62 3.42
C ASN A 156 23.15 5.92 4.67
N SER A 157 21.84 5.67 4.78
CA SER A 157 21.32 4.91 5.92
C SER A 157 22.06 3.57 6.00
N GLU A 158 22.51 2.99 4.88
CA GLU A 158 23.37 1.82 4.89
C GLU A 158 24.78 2.12 5.44
N ALA A 159 25.38 3.30 5.22
CA ALA A 159 26.67 3.66 5.85
C ALA A 159 26.51 4.00 7.35
N TRP A 160 25.48 4.74 7.73
CA TRP A 160 25.18 5.05 9.13
C TRP A 160 24.84 3.77 9.90
N LEU A 161 23.99 2.89 9.35
CA LEU A 161 23.67 1.59 9.93
C LEU A 161 24.86 0.62 9.92
N ARG A 162 25.76 0.69 8.92
CA ARG A 162 27.04 -0.04 8.93
C ARG A 162 27.95 0.40 10.09
N ASN A 163 27.92 1.68 10.45
CA ASN A 163 28.82 2.26 11.46
C ASN A 163 28.22 2.32 12.89
N HIS A 164 26.89 2.38 13.05
CA HIS A 164 26.21 2.56 14.34
C HIS A 164 25.30 1.37 14.74
N GLY A 165 25.16 0.40 13.83
CA GLY A 165 24.47 -0.87 14.07
C GLY A 165 23.03 -0.90 13.58
N LYS A 166 22.61 -2.06 13.09
CA LYS A 166 21.21 -2.40 12.82
C LYS A 166 20.61 -3.05 14.07
N TRP A 167 19.29 -2.91 14.25
CA TRP A 167 18.55 -3.80 15.13
C TRP A 167 18.71 -5.27 14.68
N SER A 168 18.65 -6.20 15.61
CA SER A 168 18.46 -7.61 15.27
C SER A 168 17.06 -7.83 14.69
N ARG A 169 16.87 -8.95 13.98
CA ARG A 169 15.52 -9.32 13.47
C ARG A 169 14.50 -9.43 14.60
N THR A 170 14.93 -9.87 15.77
CA THR A 170 14.13 -9.81 17.00
C THR A 170 14.40 -8.49 17.73
N ILE A 171 13.38 -7.66 17.88
CA ILE A 171 13.47 -6.33 18.50
C ILE A 171 12.70 -6.36 19.82
N PRO A 172 13.41 -6.40 20.96
CA PRO A 172 12.74 -6.36 22.26
C PRO A 172 12.11 -4.99 22.49
N TYR A 173 10.94 -4.94 23.12
CA TYR A 173 10.30 -3.68 23.47
C TYR A 173 9.57 -3.69 24.82
N THR A 174 9.34 -2.48 25.35
CA THR A 174 8.42 -2.21 26.47
C THR A 174 7.52 -1.02 26.15
N ILE A 175 6.41 -0.89 26.87
CA ILE A 175 5.47 0.23 26.74
C ILE A 175 5.31 0.89 28.12
N SER A 176 5.35 2.21 28.19
CA SER A 176 5.19 2.96 29.45
C SER A 176 4.45 4.27 29.24
N GLY A 177 3.30 4.44 29.91
CA GLY A 177 2.55 5.70 29.90
C GLY A 177 1.86 6.06 28.57
N VAL A 178 1.77 5.12 27.62
CA VAL A 178 1.04 5.30 26.35
C VAL A 178 -0.45 4.97 26.57
N ALA A 179 -1.35 5.84 26.11
CA ALA A 179 -2.78 5.68 26.26
C ALA A 179 -3.33 4.49 25.43
N THR A 180 -4.53 4.02 25.75
CA THR A 180 -5.10 2.79 25.15
C THR A 180 -5.27 2.90 23.64
N ARG A 181 -5.73 4.05 23.12
CA ARG A 181 -5.91 4.26 21.68
C ARG A 181 -4.60 4.10 20.91
N GLU A 182 -3.53 4.75 21.36
CA GLU A 182 -2.20 4.68 20.75
C GLU A 182 -1.55 3.30 20.95
N ARG A 183 -1.83 2.59 22.05
CA ARG A 183 -1.41 1.19 22.23
C ARG A 183 -2.07 0.23 21.25
N ASN A 184 -3.35 0.43 20.94
CA ASN A 184 -4.05 -0.36 19.93
C ASN A 184 -3.44 -0.09 18.54
N ALA A 185 -3.20 1.18 18.20
CA ALA A 185 -2.49 1.56 16.97
C ALA A 185 -1.08 0.96 16.88
N LEU A 186 -0.33 0.94 17.99
CA LEU A 186 0.98 0.29 18.08
C LEU A 186 0.88 -1.22 17.85
N THR A 187 -0.15 -1.86 18.38
CA THR A 187 -0.37 -3.30 18.22
C THR A 187 -0.63 -3.65 16.76
N SER A 188 -1.52 -2.93 16.09
CA SER A 188 -1.78 -3.07 14.65
C SER A 188 -0.54 -2.78 13.81
N SER A 189 0.24 -1.76 14.20
CA SER A 189 1.51 -1.42 13.54
C SER A 189 2.52 -2.56 13.64
N ILE A 190 2.72 -3.14 14.83
CA ILE A 190 3.62 -4.28 15.03
C ILE A 190 3.17 -5.49 14.20
N LYS A 191 1.86 -5.76 14.12
CA LYS A 191 1.30 -6.84 13.31
C LYS A 191 1.69 -6.69 11.83
N MET A 192 1.62 -5.47 11.26
CA MET A 192 2.06 -5.23 9.88
C MET A 192 3.51 -5.66 9.64
N PHE A 193 4.44 -5.34 10.55
CA PHE A 193 5.83 -5.78 10.41
C PHE A 193 5.95 -7.31 10.53
N HIS A 194 5.18 -7.96 11.39
CA HIS A 194 5.22 -9.42 11.56
C HIS A 194 4.76 -10.15 10.29
N ASP A 195 3.69 -9.65 9.67
CA ASP A 195 3.08 -10.25 8.48
C ASP A 195 3.95 -10.03 7.24
N LEU A 196 4.46 -8.80 7.06
CA LEU A 196 5.08 -8.36 5.80
C LEU A 196 6.61 -8.51 5.77
N THR A 197 7.25 -8.70 6.94
CA THR A 197 8.71 -8.75 7.06
C THR A 197 9.17 -9.91 7.95
N CYS A 198 10.48 -10.14 8.02
CA CYS A 198 11.09 -11.07 8.98
C CYS A 198 11.27 -10.49 10.39
N LEU A 199 10.95 -9.21 10.61
CA LEU A 199 11.13 -8.57 11.91
C LEU A 199 10.11 -9.07 12.93
N ARG A 200 10.56 -9.30 14.16
CA ARG A 200 9.74 -9.79 15.27
C ARG A 200 9.93 -8.89 16.49
N PHE A 201 8.89 -8.14 16.82
CA PHE A 201 8.83 -7.36 18.05
C PHE A 201 8.37 -8.24 19.20
N THR A 202 9.19 -8.36 20.25
CA THR A 202 8.94 -9.25 21.39
C THR A 202 8.99 -8.49 22.71
N PRO A 203 8.22 -8.88 23.74
CA PRO A 203 8.36 -8.31 25.07
C PRO A 203 9.80 -8.42 25.59
N LYS A 204 10.32 -7.32 26.13
CA LYS A 204 11.69 -7.27 26.66
C LYS A 204 11.89 -8.26 27.80
N GLN A 205 12.96 -9.05 27.71
CA GLN A 205 13.49 -9.93 28.76
C GLN A 205 14.62 -9.25 29.55
N SER A 206 14.98 -9.80 30.71
CA SER A 206 16.03 -9.26 31.58
C SER A 206 17.41 -9.16 30.91
N TYR A 207 17.75 -10.15 30.06
CA TYR A 207 19.01 -10.22 29.33
C TYR A 207 19.08 -9.29 28.10
N ASN A 208 17.96 -8.74 27.64
CA ASN A 208 17.98 -7.79 26.54
C ASN A 208 18.58 -6.46 27.00
N ARG A 209 19.76 -6.13 26.47
CA ARG A 209 20.49 -4.89 26.77
C ARG A 209 20.02 -3.71 25.93
N ASP A 210 19.73 -3.96 24.66
CA ASP A 210 19.19 -2.97 23.71
C ASP A 210 17.73 -3.30 23.41
N TYR A 211 16.85 -2.31 23.53
CA TYR A 211 15.42 -2.47 23.30
C TYR A 211 14.76 -1.12 23.05
N ILE A 212 13.60 -1.15 22.41
CA ILE A 212 12.77 0.05 22.21
C ILE A 212 11.84 0.21 23.42
N GLN A 213 11.69 1.42 23.92
CA GLN A 213 10.64 1.75 24.88
C GLN A 213 9.68 2.77 24.25
N PHE A 214 8.44 2.34 24.05
CA PHE A 214 7.36 3.23 23.63
C PHE A 214 6.87 4.02 24.83
N VAL A 215 6.86 5.35 24.71
CA VAL A 215 6.51 6.30 25.77
C VAL A 215 5.54 7.36 25.25
N SER A 216 4.82 8.04 26.13
CA SER A 216 4.08 9.26 25.77
C SER A 216 4.91 10.47 26.19
N ARG A 217 5.67 11.07 25.26
CA ARG A 217 6.56 12.20 25.53
C ARG A 217 6.54 13.21 24.41
N GLY A 218 5.45 13.94 24.32
CA GLY A 218 5.42 15.15 23.52
C GLY A 218 5.50 14.92 22.01
N GLY A 219 4.33 14.78 21.39
CA GLY A 219 4.23 14.46 19.97
C GLY A 219 4.67 13.03 19.62
N CYS A 220 4.76 12.78 18.32
CA CYS A 220 5.22 11.54 17.72
C CYS A 220 6.64 11.77 17.21
N TRP A 221 7.60 10.98 17.67
CA TRP A 221 8.97 11.07 17.22
C TRP A 221 9.77 9.82 17.57
N SER A 222 10.87 9.64 16.86
CA SER A 222 11.78 8.52 17.04
C SER A 222 13.20 8.93 16.72
N TYR A 223 14.16 8.19 17.28
CA TYR A 223 15.54 8.31 16.82
C TYR A 223 15.72 7.58 15.50
N LEU A 224 16.60 8.10 14.66
CA LEU A 224 16.97 7.41 13.43
C LEU A 224 17.87 6.21 13.72
N GLY A 225 17.38 5.00 13.43
CA GLY A 225 18.12 3.75 13.52
C GLY A 225 18.45 3.31 14.95
N LYS A 226 19.17 2.19 15.10
CA LYS A 226 19.60 1.71 16.43
C LYS A 226 20.69 2.62 16.97
N GLN A 227 20.45 3.23 18.12
CA GLN A 227 21.46 4.03 18.79
C GLN A 227 22.58 3.15 19.34
N PRO A 228 23.85 3.60 19.27
CA PRO A 228 24.97 2.83 19.78
C PRO A 228 24.76 2.50 21.27
N PRO A 229 25.13 1.28 21.71
CA PRO A 229 24.95 0.89 23.09
C PRO A 229 25.81 1.79 23.97
N GLY A 230 25.15 2.54 24.87
CA GLY A 230 25.86 3.26 25.93
C GLY A 230 26.53 2.29 26.91
N ARG A 231 27.34 2.80 27.84
CA ARG A 231 27.99 2.02 28.90
C ARG A 231 27.00 1.20 29.76
N TYR A 232 25.73 1.58 29.76
CA TYR A 232 24.63 0.95 30.50
C TYR A 232 23.50 0.56 29.54
N ALA A 233 22.80 -0.54 29.85
CA ALA A 233 21.59 -0.93 29.13
C ALA A 233 20.53 0.17 29.30
N ARG A 234 20.21 0.86 28.21
CA ARG A 234 19.23 1.94 28.20
C ARG A 234 18.24 1.75 27.04
N PRO A 235 16.96 2.05 27.27
CA PRO A 235 15.98 2.02 26.20
C PRO A 235 16.29 3.08 25.16
N GLN A 236 16.12 2.75 23.88
CA GLN A 236 15.90 3.74 22.85
C GLN A 236 14.42 4.14 22.87
N LEU A 237 14.16 5.43 23.06
CA LEU A 237 12.78 5.92 23.18
C LEU A 237 12.14 6.12 21.81
N VAL A 238 10.87 5.77 21.74
CA VAL A 238 9.94 6.16 20.67
C VAL A 238 8.73 6.80 21.33
N SER A 239 8.41 8.04 20.98
CA SER A 239 7.27 8.75 21.55
C SER A 239 6.01 8.52 20.73
N LEU A 240 4.94 8.11 21.41
CA LEU A 240 3.58 7.96 20.92
C LEU A 240 2.66 8.73 21.88
N ALA A 241 2.73 10.06 21.81
CA ALA A 241 1.83 10.93 22.57
C ALA A 241 0.40 10.92 22.01
N SER A 242 -0.50 11.69 22.63
CA SER A 242 -1.86 11.87 22.10
C SER A 242 -1.82 12.36 20.65
N GLY A 243 -2.56 11.68 19.78
CA GLY A 243 -2.56 11.98 18.34
C GLY A 243 -1.74 11.00 17.49
N CYS A 244 -0.91 10.16 18.10
CA CYS A 244 -0.10 9.15 17.41
C CYS A 244 -0.89 7.85 17.16
N TYR A 245 -2.06 7.95 16.53
CA TYR A 245 -2.93 6.81 16.17
C TYR A 245 -2.78 6.41 14.68
N LEU A 246 -3.63 5.51 14.16
CA LEU A 246 -3.46 4.86 12.83
C LEU A 246 -2.09 4.17 12.70
N ALA A 247 -1.39 4.32 11.56
CA ALA A 247 -0.05 3.79 11.34
C ALA A 247 1.07 4.76 11.72
N VAL A 248 0.79 5.83 12.49
CA VAL A 248 1.85 6.69 13.04
C VAL A 248 2.86 5.88 13.87
N PRO A 249 2.47 4.90 14.73
CA PRO A 249 3.46 4.07 15.40
C PRO A 249 4.37 3.29 14.44
N ALA A 250 3.84 2.83 13.29
CA ALA A 250 4.67 2.20 12.26
C ALA A 250 5.66 3.19 11.62
N HIS A 251 5.26 4.44 11.40
CA HIS A 251 6.13 5.52 10.92
C HIS A 251 7.31 5.74 11.88
N GLU A 252 7.03 5.85 13.18
CA GLU A 252 8.07 6.03 14.20
C GLU A 252 8.99 4.80 14.34
N ILE A 253 8.44 3.60 14.15
CA ILE A 253 9.23 2.36 14.08
C ILE A 253 10.14 2.39 12.85
N MET A 254 9.67 2.86 11.69
CA MET A 254 10.49 2.97 10.49
C MET A 254 11.67 3.91 10.69
N HIS A 255 11.49 5.04 11.39
CA HIS A 255 12.61 5.87 11.84
C HIS A 255 13.58 5.09 12.72
N ALA A 256 13.11 4.34 13.73
CA ALA A 256 13.95 3.49 14.58
C ALA A 256 14.68 2.39 13.80
N LEU A 257 14.17 1.98 12.64
CA LEU A 257 14.80 1.06 11.67
C LEU A 257 15.72 1.77 10.65
N GLY A 258 15.93 3.07 10.84
CA GLY A 258 16.87 3.89 10.08
C GLY A 258 16.31 4.43 8.76
N ARG A 259 14.99 4.61 8.63
CA ARG A 259 14.39 5.26 7.47
C ARG A 259 14.23 6.75 7.72
N PHE A 260 14.64 7.53 6.73
CA PHE A 260 14.28 8.94 6.60
C PHE A 260 12.98 9.07 5.85
N HIS A 261 12.52 10.31 5.70
CA HIS A 261 11.39 10.59 4.87
C HIS A 261 11.64 10.39 3.37
N GLU A 262 10.58 10.05 2.65
CA GLU A 262 10.62 9.81 1.21
C GLU A 262 10.81 11.12 0.42
N GLN A 263 10.16 12.21 0.85
CA GLN A 263 10.30 13.50 0.16
C GLN A 263 11.68 14.14 0.32
N SER A 264 12.55 13.63 1.20
CA SER A 264 13.93 14.12 1.31
C SER A 264 14.92 13.33 0.44
N ARG A 265 14.47 12.34 -0.35
CA ARG A 265 15.32 11.64 -1.33
C ARG A 265 16.05 12.58 -2.29
N ALA A 266 17.23 12.17 -2.73
CA ALA A 266 18.04 12.97 -3.66
C ALA A 266 17.39 13.18 -5.03
N ASP A 267 16.59 12.21 -5.50
CA ASP A 267 15.86 12.22 -6.76
C ASP A 267 14.45 12.81 -6.67
N ARG A 268 14.03 13.31 -5.50
CA ARG A 268 12.65 13.73 -5.24
C ARG A 268 12.14 14.84 -6.18
N ASP A 269 13.01 15.72 -6.68
CA ASP A 269 12.60 16.83 -7.55
C ASP A 269 12.09 16.38 -8.94
N THR A 270 12.37 15.13 -9.34
CA THR A 270 11.76 14.48 -10.52
C THR A 270 10.28 14.18 -10.30
N TYR A 271 9.87 13.94 -9.06
CA TYR A 271 8.56 13.42 -8.67
C TYR A 271 7.68 14.48 -7.98
N VAL A 272 8.28 15.40 -7.23
CA VAL A 272 7.56 16.46 -6.52
C VAL A 272 8.19 17.83 -6.78
N ARG A 273 7.40 18.88 -6.59
CA ARG A 273 7.86 20.27 -6.51
C ARG A 273 7.64 20.79 -5.10
N ILE A 274 8.70 21.33 -4.48
CA ILE A 274 8.58 22.05 -3.21
C ILE A 274 8.18 23.51 -3.49
N ILE A 275 7.08 23.95 -2.90
CA ILE A 275 6.56 25.32 -3.02
C ILE A 275 7.03 26.11 -1.80
N THR A 276 8.26 26.62 -1.88
CA THR A 276 8.92 27.31 -0.78
C THR A 276 8.16 28.54 -0.28
N GLY A 277 7.43 29.22 -1.17
CA GLY A 277 6.59 30.37 -0.84
C GLY A 277 5.40 30.06 0.09
N ASN A 278 5.08 28.79 0.35
CA ASN A 278 4.03 28.39 1.30
C ASN A 278 4.59 27.86 2.63
N ILE A 279 5.91 27.75 2.80
CA ILE A 279 6.52 27.18 4.01
C ILE A 279 6.57 28.22 5.14
N ARG A 280 6.27 27.79 6.38
CA ARG A 280 6.44 28.60 7.60
C ARG A 280 7.89 29.09 7.75
N SER A 281 8.07 30.32 8.22
CA SER A 281 9.41 30.88 8.47
C SER A 281 10.17 29.99 9.46
N GLY A 282 11.43 29.66 9.17
CA GLY A 282 12.27 28.76 9.97
C GLY A 282 12.15 27.26 9.65
N TYR A 283 11.17 26.83 8.86
CA TYR A 283 10.92 25.40 8.57
C TYR A 283 11.45 24.92 7.21
N ALA A 284 12.08 25.79 6.43
CA ALA A 284 12.64 25.43 5.12
C ALA A 284 13.68 24.29 5.21
N GLY A 285 14.37 24.16 6.36
CA GLY A 285 15.32 23.08 6.64
C GLY A 285 14.72 21.67 6.52
N ASN A 286 13.42 21.50 6.83
CA ASN A 286 12.73 20.20 6.77
C ASN A 286 12.48 19.70 5.34
N PHE A 287 12.76 20.53 4.33
CA PHE A 287 12.60 20.20 2.92
C PHE A 287 13.93 20.08 2.20
N VAL A 288 15.07 20.16 2.89
CA VAL A 288 16.37 20.00 2.25
C VAL A 288 16.45 18.58 1.70
N ARG A 289 16.76 18.45 0.40
CA ARG A 289 16.99 17.12 -0.21
C ARG A 289 18.33 16.57 0.26
N ARG A 290 18.38 15.26 0.37
CA ARG A 290 19.59 14.48 0.60
C ARG A 290 20.45 14.50 -0.66
N THR A 291 21.77 14.41 -0.50
CA THR A 291 22.73 14.40 -1.61
C THR A 291 22.98 13.00 -2.16
N THR A 292 22.96 11.98 -1.29
CA THR A 292 22.98 10.57 -1.67
C THR A 292 21.62 9.92 -1.46
N SER A 293 21.14 9.18 -2.46
CA SER A 293 19.85 8.51 -2.39
C SER A 293 19.95 7.21 -1.60
N ASP A 294 19.17 7.08 -0.52
CA ASP A 294 18.83 5.79 0.11
C ASP A 294 17.54 5.21 -0.52
N SER A 295 17.45 5.30 -1.85
CA SER A 295 16.37 4.66 -2.58
C SER A 295 16.52 3.14 -2.55
N GLN A 296 17.70 2.60 -2.25
CA GLN A 296 18.01 1.17 -2.42
C GLN A 296 17.62 0.69 -3.84
N SER A 297 17.75 1.58 -4.82
CA SER A 297 17.29 1.44 -6.21
C SER A 297 15.77 1.30 -6.40
N LEU A 298 14.96 1.38 -5.35
CA LEU A 298 13.50 1.34 -5.46
C LEU A 298 12.95 2.64 -6.11
N PRO A 299 11.83 2.53 -6.86
CA PRO A 299 11.11 3.70 -7.38
C PRO A 299 10.71 4.68 -6.27
N TYR A 300 10.41 5.93 -6.65
CA TYR A 300 9.86 6.90 -5.71
C TYR A 300 8.44 6.51 -5.31
N ASP A 301 8.17 6.46 -4.01
CA ASP A 301 6.87 6.03 -3.50
C ASP A 301 6.08 7.20 -2.91
N TYR A 302 5.18 7.78 -3.70
CA TYR A 302 4.27 8.83 -3.24
C TYR A 302 3.45 8.43 -2.01
N LEU A 303 3.21 7.13 -1.80
CA LEU A 303 2.37 6.59 -0.73
C LEU A 303 3.19 5.98 0.39
N SER A 304 4.50 6.12 0.36
CA SER A 304 5.32 5.75 1.50
C SER A 304 4.74 6.37 2.76
N LEU A 305 4.63 5.56 3.81
CA LEU A 305 4.29 6.03 5.15
C LEU A 305 5.27 7.10 5.63
N MET A 306 6.47 7.11 5.07
CA MET A 306 7.54 8.08 5.30
C MET A 306 7.45 9.31 4.39
N HIS A 307 6.41 9.48 3.59
CA HIS A 307 6.22 10.70 2.81
C HIS A 307 5.45 11.75 3.63
N TYR A 308 5.84 13.02 3.54
CA TYR A 308 5.07 14.14 4.05
C TYR A 308 3.76 14.35 3.30
N GLY A 309 2.77 14.91 4.02
CA GLY A 309 1.55 15.43 3.41
C GLY A 309 1.78 16.69 2.59
N ARG A 310 0.79 17.00 1.74
CA ARG A 310 0.80 18.13 0.81
C ARG A 310 1.00 19.49 1.49
N THR A 311 0.47 19.66 2.69
CA THR A 311 0.43 20.93 3.45
C THR A 311 1.43 20.95 4.62
N ALA A 312 2.36 20.00 4.67
CA ALA A 312 3.35 19.91 5.74
C ALA A 312 4.07 21.27 5.93
N PHE A 313 4.10 21.76 7.17
CA PHE A 313 4.71 23.05 7.54
C PHE A 313 4.20 24.27 6.74
N SER A 314 2.95 24.23 6.27
CA SER A 314 2.34 25.34 5.53
C SER A 314 2.03 26.54 6.43
N ARG A 315 2.32 27.74 5.94
CA ARG A 315 2.01 29.01 6.63
C ARG A 315 0.58 29.51 6.38
N ASN A 316 -0.09 28.95 5.38
CA ASN A 316 -1.34 29.49 4.84
C ASN A 316 -2.34 28.38 4.44
N GLY A 317 -2.12 27.14 4.91
CA GLY A 317 -2.92 25.97 4.55
C GLY A 317 -2.75 25.51 3.10
N GLN A 318 -1.99 26.24 2.27
CA GLN A 318 -1.75 25.88 0.88
C GLN A 318 -0.64 24.82 0.75
N PRO A 319 -0.61 24.06 -0.36
CA PRO A 319 0.40 23.04 -0.59
C PRO A 319 1.85 23.57 -0.49
N THR A 320 2.68 22.87 0.28
CA THR A 320 4.15 23.02 0.30
C THR A 320 4.82 21.97 -0.58
N ILE A 321 4.15 20.84 -0.85
CA ILE A 321 4.62 19.78 -1.75
C ILE A 321 3.57 19.53 -2.84
N GLN A 322 3.99 19.52 -4.10
CA GLN A 322 3.13 19.25 -5.25
C GLN A 322 3.66 18.08 -6.09
N PRO A 323 2.95 16.95 -6.17
CA PRO A 323 3.33 15.82 -7.03
C PRO A 323 3.31 16.12 -8.53
N LYS A 324 4.09 15.34 -9.28
CA LYS A 324 4.24 15.38 -10.74
C LYS A 324 3.92 14.00 -11.36
N PRO A 325 3.47 13.95 -12.63
CA PRO A 325 3.09 15.09 -13.46
C PRO A 325 1.73 15.69 -13.04
N TYR A 326 0.97 14.98 -12.20
CA TYR A 326 -0.37 15.38 -11.81
C TYR A 326 -0.44 15.81 -10.34
N SER A 327 -1.02 16.98 -10.10
CA SER A 327 -1.17 17.53 -8.75
C SER A 327 -2.08 16.69 -7.84
N PHE A 328 -2.99 15.88 -8.40
CA PHE A 328 -3.96 15.07 -7.66
C PHE A 328 -3.40 13.73 -7.15
N ILE A 329 -2.14 13.38 -7.43
CA ILE A 329 -1.50 12.20 -6.82
C ILE A 329 -1.47 12.37 -5.30
N THR A 330 -1.78 11.33 -4.53
CA THR A 330 -1.79 11.40 -3.05
C THR A 330 -0.39 11.24 -2.52
N ILE A 331 -0.11 12.01 -1.47
CA ILE A 331 1.09 11.93 -0.66
C ILE A 331 0.72 12.10 0.81
N GLY A 332 1.49 11.47 1.70
CA GLY A 332 1.32 11.62 3.14
C GLY A 332 0.20 10.81 3.78
N GLN A 333 -0.13 9.65 3.20
CA GLN A 333 -1.03 8.68 3.86
C GLN A 333 -0.46 8.21 5.21
N ARG A 334 -1.34 7.83 6.15
CA ARG A 334 -0.96 7.41 7.53
C ARG A 334 -1.64 6.12 7.98
N ASN A 335 -2.01 5.26 7.04
CA ASN A 335 -2.86 4.09 7.30
C ASN A 335 -2.08 2.79 7.37
N ARG A 336 -1.02 2.64 6.56
CA ARG A 336 -0.23 1.40 6.50
C ARG A 336 1.15 1.58 5.90
N LEU A 337 1.97 0.55 5.99
CA LEU A 337 3.20 0.41 5.21
C LEU A 337 2.83 0.18 3.73
N SER A 338 3.36 0.99 2.83
CA SER A 338 3.30 0.72 1.40
C SER A 338 4.15 -0.50 1.03
N MET A 339 3.94 -1.03 -0.18
CA MET A 339 4.78 -2.10 -0.72
C MET A 339 6.27 -1.72 -0.71
N TYR A 340 6.64 -0.50 -1.11
CA TYR A 340 8.04 -0.11 -1.13
C TYR A 340 8.59 0.21 0.26
N ASP A 341 7.77 0.62 1.24
CA ASP A 341 8.18 0.68 2.65
C ASP A 341 8.63 -0.68 3.16
N VAL A 342 7.83 -1.72 2.86
CA VAL A 342 8.14 -3.11 3.21
C VAL A 342 9.42 -3.56 2.51
N GLN A 343 9.59 -3.25 1.22
CA GLN A 343 10.80 -3.61 0.48
C GLN A 343 12.04 -2.90 1.04
N HIS A 344 11.95 -1.63 1.41
CA HIS A 344 13.05 -0.92 2.07
C HIS A 344 13.51 -1.63 3.35
N ILE A 345 12.56 -2.12 4.16
CA ILE A 345 12.85 -2.89 5.37
C ILE A 345 13.44 -4.25 5.01
N ASN A 346 12.85 -4.97 4.06
CA ASN A 346 13.31 -6.29 3.66
C ASN A 346 14.73 -6.25 3.09
N ILE A 347 15.06 -5.33 2.18
CA ILE A 347 16.44 -5.16 1.66
C ILE A 347 17.45 -5.03 2.81
N ARG A 348 17.06 -4.33 3.88
CA ARG A 348 17.95 -3.97 4.98
C ARG A 348 18.07 -5.04 6.07
N TYR A 349 16.98 -5.71 6.41
CA TYR A 349 16.87 -6.64 7.55
C TYR A 349 16.57 -8.09 7.15
N CYS A 350 15.94 -8.26 6.00
CA CYS A 350 15.40 -9.52 5.49
C CYS A 350 15.73 -9.69 3.99
N PRO A 351 17.00 -9.57 3.56
CA PRO A 351 17.34 -9.51 2.13
C PRO A 351 16.84 -10.74 1.36
N GLU A 352 16.69 -11.89 2.03
CA GLU A 352 16.06 -13.10 1.50
C GLU A 352 14.55 -12.97 1.19
N ARG A 353 13.96 -11.81 1.46
CA ARG A 353 12.54 -11.48 1.25
C ARG A 353 12.32 -10.28 0.32
N ALA A 354 13.38 -9.72 -0.26
CA ALA A 354 13.26 -8.50 -1.05
C ALA A 354 13.01 -8.81 -2.54
N LEU A 355 11.91 -8.27 -3.07
CA LEU A 355 11.43 -8.44 -4.45
C LEU A 355 10.79 -7.15 -4.95
N ARG A 356 10.96 -6.84 -6.24
CA ARG A 356 10.29 -5.71 -6.89
C ARG A 356 9.88 -6.04 -8.32
N LEU A 357 8.89 -5.28 -8.82
CA LEU A 357 8.52 -5.26 -10.23
C LEU A 357 9.01 -3.94 -10.86
N VAL A 358 9.67 -4.03 -12.02
CA VAL A 358 10.29 -2.88 -12.71
C VAL A 358 9.81 -2.81 -14.16
N GLY A 359 9.65 -1.58 -14.69
CA GLY A 359 9.32 -1.33 -16.09
C GLY A 359 7.83 -1.44 -16.45
N GLY A 360 6.98 -1.84 -15.51
CA GLY A 360 5.52 -1.86 -15.67
C GLY A 360 4.85 -0.50 -15.49
N ARG A 361 3.58 -0.38 -15.92
CA ARG A 361 2.81 0.87 -15.79
C ARG A 361 2.25 1.08 -14.39
N GLY A 362 2.32 0.08 -13.51
CA GLY A 362 1.85 0.17 -12.13
C GLY A 362 2.52 -0.88 -11.26
N SER A 363 2.12 -0.93 -9.98
CA SER A 363 2.72 -1.85 -9.01
C SER A 363 2.37 -3.33 -9.21
N PHE A 364 1.44 -3.64 -10.11
CA PHE A 364 0.96 -5.00 -10.36
C PHE A 364 1.62 -5.68 -11.57
N GLU A 365 2.52 -5.03 -12.28
CA GLU A 365 3.18 -5.61 -13.45
C GLU A 365 4.63 -5.15 -13.60
N GLY A 366 5.46 -5.98 -14.22
CA GLY A 366 6.86 -5.64 -14.54
C GLY A 366 7.79 -6.83 -14.57
N ARG A 367 9.06 -6.56 -14.91
CA ARG A 367 10.19 -7.48 -14.77
C ARG A 367 10.40 -7.81 -13.29
N VAL A 368 10.59 -9.09 -12.99
CA VAL A 368 10.83 -9.56 -11.63
C VAL A 368 12.30 -9.36 -11.28
N GLU A 369 12.54 -8.63 -10.20
CA GLU A 369 13.88 -8.49 -9.64
C GLU A 369 13.89 -8.85 -8.16
N VAL A 370 14.92 -9.58 -7.75
CA VAL A 370 15.14 -10.06 -6.39
C VAL A 370 16.44 -9.49 -5.84
N PHE A 371 16.48 -9.21 -4.55
CA PHE A 371 17.70 -8.71 -3.91
C PHE A 371 18.56 -9.88 -3.43
N TRP A 372 19.79 -9.95 -3.92
CA TRP A 372 20.72 -11.02 -3.56
C TRP A 372 22.15 -10.50 -3.48
N ASN A 373 22.85 -10.89 -2.42
CA ASN A 373 24.25 -10.51 -2.17
C ASN A 373 24.54 -8.99 -2.29
N GLY A 374 23.64 -8.15 -1.76
CA GLY A 374 23.83 -6.70 -1.71
C GLY A 374 23.48 -5.94 -3.00
N GLN A 375 22.97 -6.63 -4.03
CA GLN A 375 22.57 -6.03 -5.29
C GLN A 375 21.23 -6.58 -5.78
N TRP A 376 20.55 -5.81 -6.62
CA TRP A 376 19.39 -6.30 -7.36
C TRP A 376 19.85 -7.15 -8.53
N GLY A 377 19.09 -8.20 -8.83
CA GLY A 377 19.27 -8.98 -10.03
C GLY A 377 17.95 -9.57 -10.50
N THR A 378 17.97 -10.14 -11.70
CA THR A 378 16.78 -10.58 -12.42
C THR A 378 16.50 -12.07 -12.23
N VAL A 379 15.34 -12.51 -12.70
CA VAL A 379 14.94 -13.92 -12.75
C VAL A 379 14.93 -14.33 -14.23
N CYS A 380 15.59 -15.43 -14.58
CA CYS A 380 15.51 -15.97 -15.94
C CYS A 380 14.12 -16.54 -16.23
N ASP A 381 13.72 -16.46 -17.49
CA ASP A 381 12.44 -16.94 -17.98
C ASP A 381 12.41 -18.42 -18.41
N ASP A 382 13.56 -19.11 -18.34
CA ASP A 382 13.68 -20.56 -18.48
C ASP A 382 12.81 -21.26 -17.43
N SER A 383 11.93 -22.15 -17.91
CA SER A 383 10.91 -22.85 -17.12
C SER A 383 9.94 -21.94 -16.33
N PHE A 384 9.95 -20.61 -16.53
CA PHE A 384 9.15 -19.66 -15.76
C PHE A 384 7.67 -19.69 -16.15
N GLY A 385 6.87 -20.41 -15.37
CA GLY A 385 5.47 -20.67 -15.65
C GLY A 385 4.49 -19.85 -14.82
N ARG A 386 3.21 -20.17 -15.01
CA ARG A 386 2.11 -19.53 -14.28
C ARG A 386 2.21 -19.71 -12.76
N ASN A 387 2.70 -20.85 -12.28
CA ASN A 387 2.82 -21.09 -10.85
C ASN A 387 3.89 -20.20 -10.20
N ASP A 388 4.99 -19.92 -10.91
CA ASP A 388 6.03 -19.00 -10.46
C ASP A 388 5.49 -17.58 -10.35
N GLY A 389 4.80 -17.14 -11.40
CA GLY A 389 4.09 -15.86 -11.40
C GLY A 389 3.06 -15.77 -10.28
N ARG A 390 2.31 -16.85 -10.01
CA ARG A 390 1.32 -16.90 -8.91
C ARG A 390 1.99 -16.71 -7.55
N VAL A 391 3.08 -17.43 -7.27
CA VAL A 391 3.82 -17.28 -6.01
C VAL A 391 4.34 -15.86 -5.87
N ILE A 392 4.94 -15.29 -6.91
CA ILE A 392 5.46 -13.92 -6.90
C ILE A 392 4.35 -12.90 -6.68
N CYS A 393 3.22 -13.01 -7.38
CA CYS A 393 2.10 -12.09 -7.24
C CYS A 393 1.48 -12.18 -5.84
N LYS A 394 1.25 -13.39 -5.31
CA LYS A 394 0.77 -13.58 -3.94
C LYS A 394 1.75 -13.05 -2.90
N TYR A 395 3.04 -13.28 -3.11
CA TYR A 395 4.11 -12.75 -2.28
C TYR A 395 4.08 -11.22 -2.19
N MET A 396 3.75 -10.57 -3.31
CA MET A 396 3.60 -9.12 -3.42
C MET A 396 2.22 -8.60 -2.95
N GLY A 397 1.36 -9.48 -2.42
CA GLY A 397 0.05 -9.11 -1.88
C GLY A 397 -1.09 -9.07 -2.91
N PHE A 398 -0.86 -9.57 -4.13
CA PHE A 398 -1.90 -9.67 -5.17
C PHE A 398 -2.64 -11.02 -5.11
N PRO A 399 -3.93 -11.07 -5.48
CA PRO A 399 -4.73 -12.29 -5.41
C PRO A 399 -4.18 -13.47 -6.21
N ASP A 400 -3.75 -13.22 -7.44
CA ASP A 400 -3.22 -14.25 -8.34
C ASP A 400 -2.40 -13.61 -9.47
N VAL A 401 -1.86 -14.43 -10.36
CA VAL A 401 -1.24 -13.99 -11.62
C VAL A 401 -2.27 -13.99 -12.76
N VAL A 402 -2.23 -12.94 -13.57
CA VAL A 402 -2.96 -12.85 -14.84
C VAL A 402 -2.13 -13.45 -15.96
N ALA A 403 -0.87 -13.03 -16.08
CA ALA A 403 0.06 -13.52 -17.09
C ALA A 403 1.50 -13.50 -16.59
N THR A 404 2.32 -14.39 -17.14
CA THR A 404 3.77 -14.31 -17.12
C THR A 404 4.26 -13.92 -18.51
N TYR A 405 5.41 -13.26 -18.57
CA TYR A 405 6.03 -12.92 -19.83
C TYR A 405 7.50 -13.29 -19.82
N HIS A 406 7.95 -13.67 -20.99
CA HIS A 406 9.32 -14.01 -21.32
C HIS A 406 9.92 -12.88 -22.16
N ARG A 407 11.18 -13.03 -22.52
CA ARG A 407 11.93 -12.21 -23.45
C ARG A 407 12.02 -10.74 -23.04
N ALA A 408 12.19 -10.47 -21.74
CA ALA A 408 12.32 -9.13 -21.19
C ALA A 408 11.21 -8.16 -21.63
N ARG A 409 9.95 -8.61 -21.59
CA ARG A 409 8.77 -7.84 -22.05
C ARG A 409 8.67 -6.41 -21.51
N PHE A 410 9.10 -6.21 -20.27
CA PHE A 410 9.11 -4.91 -19.58
C PHE A 410 10.50 -4.25 -19.56
N GLY A 411 11.32 -4.59 -20.55
CA GLY A 411 12.70 -4.16 -20.69
C GLY A 411 13.68 -5.12 -20.03
N GLN A 412 14.92 -5.08 -20.51
CA GLN A 412 16.03 -5.83 -19.94
C GLN A 412 16.43 -5.24 -18.59
N GLY A 413 16.83 -6.10 -17.67
CA GLY A 413 17.50 -5.71 -16.44
C GLY A 413 18.98 -5.47 -16.64
N THR A 414 19.64 -5.23 -15.52
CA THR A 414 21.08 -5.01 -15.43
C THR A 414 21.60 -5.71 -14.19
N GLY A 415 22.83 -6.24 -14.23
CA GLY A 415 23.45 -6.89 -13.07
C GLY A 415 23.38 -8.42 -13.18
N PRO A 416 23.38 -9.15 -12.05
CA PRO A 416 23.31 -10.61 -12.09
C PRO A 416 21.90 -11.11 -12.44
N ILE A 417 21.83 -12.24 -13.13
CA ILE A 417 20.62 -13.07 -13.16
C ILE A 417 20.72 -14.02 -11.95
N VAL A 418 19.78 -13.89 -11.02
CA VAL A 418 19.88 -14.47 -9.68
C VAL A 418 19.20 -15.82 -9.60
N MET A 419 18.03 -15.95 -10.21
CA MET A 419 17.24 -17.19 -10.20
C MET A 419 17.07 -17.68 -11.64
N ASP A 420 17.08 -18.99 -11.78
CA ASP A 420 16.93 -19.68 -13.05
C ASP A 420 16.22 -21.02 -12.82
N ASP A 421 15.45 -21.47 -13.80
CA ASP A 421 14.61 -22.67 -13.72
C ASP A 421 13.70 -22.66 -12.49
N LEU A 422 13.01 -21.54 -12.25
CA LEU A 422 12.05 -21.44 -11.14
C LEU A 422 10.85 -22.35 -11.44
N ARG A 423 10.57 -23.31 -10.56
CA ARG A 423 9.56 -24.38 -10.77
C ARG A 423 8.65 -24.51 -9.56
N CYS A 424 7.98 -23.42 -9.20
CA CYS A 424 7.03 -23.39 -8.11
C CYS A 424 5.85 -24.35 -8.35
N ALA A 425 5.37 -24.99 -7.29
CA ALA A 425 4.11 -25.72 -7.26
C ALA A 425 2.89 -24.77 -7.26
N GLY A 426 3.07 -23.52 -6.81
CA GLY A 426 2.04 -22.47 -6.82
C GLY A 426 1.44 -22.16 -5.44
N ASN A 427 1.88 -22.86 -4.39
CA ASN A 427 1.42 -22.71 -2.99
C ASN A 427 2.54 -22.29 -2.03
N GLU A 428 3.74 -22.08 -2.55
CA GLU A 428 4.86 -21.58 -1.76
C GLU A 428 4.58 -20.18 -1.22
N TYR A 429 5.00 -19.94 0.02
CA TYR A 429 4.86 -18.64 0.68
C TYR A 429 5.87 -17.60 0.17
N SER A 430 6.84 -18.00 -0.65
CA SER A 430 7.93 -17.16 -1.12
C SER A 430 8.55 -17.75 -2.39
N PRO A 431 8.93 -16.94 -3.39
CA PRO A 431 9.64 -17.44 -4.58
C PRO A 431 10.99 -18.09 -4.23
N PHE A 432 11.60 -17.70 -3.11
CA PHE A 432 12.84 -18.31 -2.61
C PHE A 432 12.66 -19.72 -2.04
N ALA A 433 11.42 -20.17 -1.85
CA ALA A 433 11.11 -21.53 -1.37
C ALA A 433 10.77 -22.50 -2.52
N CYS A 434 10.69 -22.00 -3.76
CA CYS A 434 10.42 -22.84 -4.91
C CYS A 434 11.67 -23.64 -5.30
N PRO A 435 11.49 -24.86 -5.85
CA PRO A 435 12.58 -25.56 -6.54
C PRO A 435 13.14 -24.68 -7.66
N MET A 436 14.46 -24.52 -7.68
CA MET A 436 15.20 -23.78 -8.70
C MET A 436 16.63 -24.30 -8.79
N ARG A 437 17.36 -23.86 -9.81
CA ARG A 437 18.82 -24.05 -9.86
C ARG A 437 19.49 -23.34 -8.68
N THR A 438 20.74 -23.70 -8.42
CA THR A 438 21.53 -22.98 -7.42
C THR A 438 21.56 -21.49 -7.76
N ILE A 439 21.20 -20.64 -6.79
CA ILE A 439 21.14 -19.19 -6.96
C ILE A 439 22.46 -18.67 -7.56
N GLY A 440 22.34 -17.81 -8.59
CA GLY A 440 23.45 -17.25 -9.35
C GLY A 440 24.03 -18.17 -10.43
N THR A 441 23.50 -19.39 -10.61
CA THR A 441 23.90 -20.31 -11.68
C THR A 441 22.83 -20.33 -12.78
N HIS A 442 23.15 -19.76 -13.94
CA HIS A 442 22.23 -19.69 -15.08
C HIS A 442 22.97 -19.83 -16.43
N ASN A 443 22.23 -20.11 -17.49
CA ASN A 443 22.70 -20.04 -18.89
C ASN A 443 22.06 -18.88 -19.67
N CYS A 444 21.31 -18.01 -18.99
CA CYS A 444 20.53 -16.96 -19.62
C CYS A 444 21.27 -15.63 -19.84
N HIS A 445 20.73 -14.80 -20.72
CA HIS A 445 21.05 -13.39 -20.93
C HIS A 445 19.89 -12.49 -20.47
N HIS A 446 20.11 -11.18 -20.32
CA HIS A 446 19.03 -10.26 -19.90
C HIS A 446 17.89 -10.12 -20.93
N SER A 447 18.08 -10.58 -22.16
CA SER A 447 16.99 -10.75 -23.11
C SER A 447 15.98 -11.80 -22.66
N GLU A 448 16.29 -12.61 -21.65
CA GLU A 448 15.48 -13.71 -21.08
C GLU A 448 15.02 -13.38 -19.65
N ASP A 449 14.94 -12.09 -19.30
CA ASP A 449 14.43 -11.70 -17.97
C ASP A 449 12.90 -11.91 -17.89
N ALA A 450 12.48 -12.67 -16.89
CA ALA A 450 11.10 -12.99 -16.59
C ALA A 450 10.31 -11.79 -16.06
N SER A 451 9.04 -11.74 -16.41
CA SER A 451 8.11 -10.70 -15.96
C SER A 451 6.75 -11.27 -15.58
N VAL A 452 6.03 -10.54 -14.73
CA VAL A 452 4.67 -10.90 -14.29
C VAL A 452 3.69 -9.76 -14.50
N MET A 453 2.43 -10.12 -14.71
CA MET A 453 1.28 -9.24 -14.54
C MET A 453 0.34 -9.91 -13.53
N CYS A 454 0.22 -9.28 -12.38
CA CYS A 454 -0.60 -9.73 -11.28
C CYS A 454 -2.05 -9.26 -11.43
N GLN A 455 -2.96 -10.06 -10.88
CA GLN A 455 -4.35 -9.69 -10.76
C GLN A 455 -4.47 -8.51 -9.81
N LYS A 456 -5.18 -7.47 -10.25
CA LYS A 456 -5.46 -6.30 -9.43
C LYS A 456 -6.26 -6.74 -8.19
N ASN A 457 -5.98 -6.12 -7.05
CA ASN A 457 -6.64 -6.39 -5.79
C ASN A 457 -8.02 -5.70 -5.65
N VAL A 458 -8.63 -5.28 -6.76
CA VAL A 458 -9.98 -4.71 -6.82
C VAL A 458 -10.71 -5.23 -8.05
N ARG A 459 -12.03 -5.43 -7.95
CA ARG A 459 -12.91 -5.77 -9.06
C ARG A 459 -14.29 -5.15 -8.92
N LEU A 460 -15.00 -5.02 -10.03
CA LEU A 460 -16.39 -4.60 -10.06
C LEU A 460 -17.28 -5.80 -10.42
N VAL A 461 -18.35 -6.04 -9.65
CA VAL A 461 -19.27 -7.17 -9.80
C VAL A 461 -20.69 -6.68 -10.02
N GLY A 462 -21.49 -7.42 -10.82
CA GLY A 462 -22.91 -7.12 -11.03
C GLY A 462 -23.18 -5.90 -11.93
N GLY A 463 -22.17 -5.43 -12.67
CA GLY A 463 -22.28 -4.32 -13.62
C GLY A 463 -21.59 -4.61 -14.96
N SER A 464 -21.19 -3.55 -15.67
CA SER A 464 -20.62 -3.63 -17.03
C SER A 464 -19.21 -3.03 -17.04
N VAL A 465 -18.26 -3.76 -17.61
CA VAL A 465 -16.85 -3.36 -17.72
C VAL A 465 -16.46 -3.38 -19.19
N THR A 466 -16.04 -2.23 -19.71
CA THR A 466 -15.54 -2.05 -21.07
C THR A 466 -14.23 -1.27 -21.04
N SER A 467 -13.52 -1.16 -22.17
CA SER A 467 -12.32 -0.32 -22.25
C SER A 467 -12.58 1.18 -21.98
N SER A 468 -13.84 1.63 -22.04
CA SER A 468 -14.20 3.05 -21.95
C SER A 468 -14.87 3.46 -20.64
N TYR A 469 -15.55 2.54 -19.97
CA TYR A 469 -16.18 2.75 -18.67
C TYR A 469 -16.31 1.43 -17.92
N ALA A 470 -16.37 1.51 -16.60
CA ALA A 470 -16.67 0.38 -15.74
C ALA A 470 -17.59 0.81 -14.61
N VAL A 471 -18.62 0.00 -14.37
CA VAL A 471 -19.60 0.18 -13.29
C VAL A 471 -19.88 -1.17 -12.64
N GLY A 472 -20.16 -1.16 -11.34
CA GLY A 472 -20.49 -2.37 -10.58
C GLY A 472 -20.29 -2.15 -9.08
N ARG A 473 -20.63 -3.16 -8.29
CA ARG A 473 -20.31 -3.23 -6.86
C ARG A 473 -18.82 -3.46 -6.70
N LEU A 474 -18.19 -2.70 -5.82
CA LEU A 474 -16.78 -2.85 -5.51
C LEU A 474 -16.53 -4.06 -4.60
N GLU A 475 -15.60 -4.91 -5.02
CA GLU A 475 -15.00 -5.94 -4.17
C GLU A 475 -13.49 -5.76 -4.16
N VAL A 476 -12.88 -6.02 -3.00
CA VAL A 476 -11.46 -5.81 -2.72
C VAL A 476 -10.83 -7.10 -2.22
N TYR A 477 -9.57 -7.31 -2.58
CA TYR A 477 -8.74 -8.41 -2.07
C TYR A 477 -7.78 -7.88 -1.01
N ALA A 478 -7.93 -8.35 0.22
CA ALA A 478 -7.07 -8.01 1.35
C ALA A 478 -6.95 -9.22 2.27
N GLU A 479 -5.78 -9.35 2.92
CA GLU A 479 -5.50 -10.46 3.87
C GLU A 479 -5.81 -11.86 3.30
N GLY A 480 -5.50 -12.07 2.02
CA GLY A 480 -5.63 -13.39 1.40
C GLY A 480 -7.04 -13.74 0.89
N ARG A 481 -8.05 -12.86 1.08
CA ARG A 481 -9.44 -13.13 0.70
C ARG A 481 -10.11 -11.97 -0.02
N TRP A 482 -11.12 -12.29 -0.83
CA TRP A 482 -12.03 -11.30 -1.41
C TRP A 482 -13.12 -10.92 -0.42
N GLY A 483 -13.55 -9.66 -0.48
CA GLY A 483 -14.72 -9.18 0.23
C GLY A 483 -15.25 -7.87 -0.29
N THR A 484 -16.30 -7.38 0.36
CA THR A 484 -17.01 -6.17 -0.03
C THR A 484 -16.49 -4.96 0.71
N VAL A 485 -16.80 -3.78 0.18
CA VAL A 485 -16.56 -2.49 0.83
C VAL A 485 -17.91 -1.94 1.29
N CYS A 486 -18.01 -1.52 2.55
CA CYS A 486 -19.19 -0.84 3.06
C CYS A 486 -19.38 0.49 2.32
N ASP A 487 -20.63 0.91 2.10
CA ASP A 487 -20.92 2.21 1.49
C ASP A 487 -20.90 3.37 2.50
N ASP A 488 -20.69 3.07 3.79
CA ASP A 488 -20.51 4.07 4.83
C ASP A 488 -19.26 4.91 4.56
N LEU A 489 -19.48 6.23 4.51
CA LEU A 489 -18.52 7.28 4.13
C LEU A 489 -17.88 7.13 2.74
N PHE A 490 -18.23 6.11 1.96
CA PHE A 490 -17.66 5.86 0.64
C PHE A 490 -18.09 6.94 -0.36
N ASP A 491 -17.14 7.77 -0.79
CA ASP A 491 -17.33 8.94 -1.62
C ASP A 491 -16.63 8.86 -2.99
N ILE A 492 -16.70 9.95 -3.75
CA ILE A 492 -16.14 10.02 -5.11
C ILE A 492 -14.61 9.92 -5.14
N ASN A 493 -13.92 10.30 -4.07
CA ASN A 493 -12.49 10.17 -3.92
C ASN A 493 -12.10 8.70 -3.76
N ASP A 494 -12.89 7.91 -3.01
CA ASP A 494 -12.70 6.45 -2.94
C ASP A 494 -12.83 5.82 -4.32
N ALA A 495 -13.87 6.20 -5.05
CA ALA A 495 -14.07 5.72 -6.40
C ALA A 495 -12.97 6.17 -7.36
N HIS A 496 -12.39 7.36 -7.19
CA HIS A 496 -11.25 7.81 -8.01
C HIS A 496 -10.04 6.88 -7.87
N VAL A 497 -9.75 6.41 -6.66
CA VAL A 497 -8.69 5.44 -6.40
C VAL A 497 -8.97 4.12 -7.10
N VAL A 498 -10.18 3.59 -6.95
CA VAL A 498 -10.60 2.31 -7.55
C VAL A 498 -10.56 2.38 -9.08
N CYS A 499 -11.09 3.44 -9.68
CA CYS A 499 -11.07 3.63 -11.12
C CYS A 499 -9.62 3.67 -11.64
N ARG A 500 -8.72 4.40 -10.97
CA ARG A 500 -7.30 4.45 -11.34
C ARG A 500 -6.62 3.08 -11.22
N GLN A 501 -6.87 2.35 -10.13
CA GLN A 501 -6.37 0.97 -9.99
C GLN A 501 -6.79 0.10 -11.15
N LEU A 502 -8.07 0.18 -11.53
CA LEU A 502 -8.64 -0.57 -12.62
C LEU A 502 -8.13 -0.11 -14.01
N GLY A 503 -7.43 1.02 -14.10
CA GLY A 503 -6.83 1.54 -15.33
C GLY A 503 -7.67 2.63 -16.01
N TYR A 504 -8.71 3.12 -15.34
CA TYR A 504 -9.56 4.22 -15.79
C TYR A 504 -9.05 5.55 -15.24
N ARG A 505 -9.34 6.65 -15.94
CA ARG A 505 -8.81 7.97 -15.61
C ARG A 505 -9.29 8.51 -14.26
N ARG A 506 -10.58 8.38 -13.96
CA ARG A 506 -11.26 8.89 -12.75
C ARG A 506 -12.64 8.25 -12.63
N ALA A 507 -13.22 8.29 -11.44
CA ALA A 507 -14.63 7.98 -11.28
C ALA A 507 -15.51 9.13 -11.78
N SER A 508 -16.71 8.79 -12.23
CA SER A 508 -17.74 9.78 -12.58
C SER A 508 -18.85 9.84 -11.53
N CYS A 509 -19.11 8.73 -10.84
CA CYS A 509 -20.18 8.59 -9.87
C CYS A 509 -19.88 7.51 -8.83
N VAL A 510 -20.61 7.56 -7.72
CA VAL A 510 -20.72 6.54 -6.68
C VAL A 510 -22.19 6.23 -6.47
N TYR A 511 -22.51 4.95 -6.22
CA TYR A 511 -23.87 4.51 -5.99
C TYR A 511 -23.97 3.78 -4.65
N PRO A 512 -24.64 4.37 -3.64
CA PRO A 512 -24.86 3.70 -2.36
C PRO A 512 -25.95 2.62 -2.47
N ARG A 513 -26.16 1.88 -1.37
CA ARG A 513 -27.24 0.88 -1.17
C ARG A 513 -27.23 -0.26 -2.17
N ALA A 514 -26.03 -0.74 -2.50
CA ALA A 514 -25.83 -1.95 -3.30
C ALA A 514 -26.61 -1.98 -4.64
N ARG A 515 -26.60 -0.86 -5.38
CA ARG A 515 -27.29 -0.72 -6.69
C ARG A 515 -27.03 -1.88 -7.67
N TYR A 516 -25.82 -2.45 -7.63
CA TYR A 516 -25.39 -3.55 -8.49
C TYR A 516 -25.49 -4.92 -7.78
N GLY A 517 -26.48 -5.07 -6.90
CA GLY A 517 -26.75 -6.26 -6.11
C GLY A 517 -26.02 -6.25 -4.77
N ARG A 518 -26.64 -6.88 -3.76
CA ARG A 518 -26.07 -7.06 -2.42
C ARG A 518 -24.82 -7.96 -2.50
N GLY A 519 -23.77 -7.58 -1.77
CA GLY A 519 -22.59 -8.42 -1.63
C GLY A 519 -22.89 -9.68 -0.82
N THR A 520 -22.32 -10.81 -1.24
CA THR A 520 -22.42 -12.11 -0.53
C THR A 520 -21.14 -12.47 0.23
N LEU A 521 -20.07 -11.69 0.01
CA LEU A 521 -18.79 -11.85 0.71
C LEU A 521 -18.75 -11.01 1.99
N PRO A 522 -17.83 -11.32 2.93
CA PRO A 522 -17.63 -10.51 4.13
C PRO A 522 -17.25 -9.06 3.78
N ILE A 523 -17.66 -8.11 4.63
CA ILE A 523 -17.18 -6.73 4.55
C ILE A 523 -15.72 -6.73 5.04
N LEU A 524 -14.81 -6.29 4.17
CA LEU A 524 -13.38 -6.20 4.49
C LEU A 524 -12.93 -4.78 4.77
N MET A 525 -13.61 -3.80 4.21
CA MET A 525 -13.29 -2.40 4.39
C MET A 525 -14.55 -1.63 4.71
N ASP A 526 -14.46 -0.78 5.72
CA ASP A 526 -15.52 0.10 6.19
C ASP A 526 -14.95 1.49 6.51
N ASP A 527 -15.80 2.51 6.53
CA ASP A 527 -15.45 3.93 6.69
C ASP A 527 -14.27 4.36 5.78
N VAL A 528 -14.29 3.91 4.52
CA VAL A 528 -13.22 4.21 3.57
C VAL A 528 -13.27 5.70 3.23
N GLN A 529 -12.15 6.37 3.43
CA GLN A 529 -12.04 7.83 3.32
C GLN A 529 -10.78 8.22 2.55
N CYS A 530 -10.66 7.71 1.32
CA CYS A 530 -9.60 8.06 0.39
C CYS A 530 -9.57 9.57 0.15
N THR A 531 -8.37 10.09 -0.08
CA THR A 531 -8.12 11.45 -0.54
C THR A 531 -8.16 11.59 -2.06
N GLY A 532 -8.23 10.46 -2.80
CA GLY A 532 -8.46 10.38 -4.24
C GLY A 532 -7.21 10.06 -5.08
N GLY A 533 -6.03 10.07 -4.48
CA GLY A 533 -4.74 9.88 -5.16
C GLY A 533 -3.97 8.63 -4.70
N GLU A 534 -4.53 7.81 -3.82
CA GLU A 534 -3.97 6.54 -3.37
C GLU A 534 -3.79 5.56 -4.53
N ALA A 535 -2.69 4.83 -4.60
CA ALA A 535 -2.43 3.88 -5.70
C ALA A 535 -3.30 2.64 -5.57
N GLN A 536 -3.77 2.33 -4.36
CA GLN A 536 -4.72 1.26 -4.11
C GLN A 536 -5.80 1.68 -3.12
N ILE A 537 -7.02 1.15 -3.23
CA ILE A 537 -8.08 1.42 -2.23
C ILE A 537 -7.68 0.87 -0.87
N THR A 538 -7.00 -0.29 -0.88
CA THR A 538 -6.21 -0.79 0.23
C THR A 538 -4.95 0.06 0.48
N HIS A 539 -4.97 1.37 0.27
CA HIS A 539 -4.03 2.34 0.85
C HIS A 539 -4.77 3.48 1.57
N CYS A 540 -6.09 3.60 1.41
CA CYS A 540 -6.91 4.65 1.99
C CYS A 540 -7.10 4.49 3.50
N PRO A 541 -7.42 5.57 4.22
CA PRO A 541 -7.94 5.49 5.57
C PRO A 541 -9.23 4.67 5.55
N SER A 542 -9.34 3.75 6.50
CA SER A 542 -10.52 2.91 6.72
C SER A 542 -10.45 2.39 8.16
N THR A 543 -11.52 1.78 8.64
CA THR A 543 -11.42 0.87 9.78
C THR A 543 -10.40 -0.25 9.49
N PRO A 544 -9.85 -0.91 10.53
CA PRO A 544 -9.03 -2.10 10.34
C PRO A 544 -9.74 -3.14 9.47
N ILE A 545 -8.98 -3.87 8.65
CA ILE A 545 -9.56 -4.84 7.71
C ILE A 545 -10.41 -5.88 8.46
N GLY A 546 -11.67 -6.00 8.06
CA GLY A 546 -12.64 -6.92 8.67
C GLY A 546 -13.34 -6.40 9.92
N GLU A 547 -13.04 -5.19 10.40
CA GLU A 547 -13.84 -4.48 11.40
C GLU A 547 -14.87 -3.59 10.70
N HIS A 548 -16.15 -3.75 11.05
CA HIS A 548 -17.27 -2.98 10.51
C HIS A 548 -18.40 -2.89 11.55
N ASN A 549 -19.28 -1.90 11.44
CA ASN A 549 -20.44 -1.73 12.32
C ASN A 549 -21.70 -2.48 11.87
#